data_AF-A0A3Q0F283-F1
#
_entry.id   AF-A0A3Q0F283-F1
#
_cell.length_a   1.000
_cell.length_b   1.000
_cell.length_c   1.000
_cell.angle_alpha   90.00
_cell.angle_beta   90.00
_cell.angle_gamma   90.00
#
_symmetry.space_group_name_H-M   'P 1'
#
loop_
_entity.id
_entity.type
_entity.pdbx_description
1 polymer ?
#
loop_
_entity_poly.entity_id
_entity_poly.type
_entity_poly.pdbx_seq_one_letter_code
_entity_poly.pdbx_strand_id
1 'polypeptide(L)'
;MKKWEANCVSDMAMRKVSDGIGRPTDNVQIGIIDPDCRLIGLHFYVGLFKVIPFDNNGQLKEAFNIRLEEPEVLDIKFLYGCSKPTIVVLYQVVLEDKDFVEGPWSRNNLDNGPDLLIPVPPPPLCGVLIVGEETIVYCSANAFQTTQIDPSITKAYGRVDPDGSRYLLGDHMGLLSLLVIIHTNEKVTELKIMPLGETSLASTISYLHRGFEYIVSSFGVICYFIRPPVSLQNLNRYTLIHHQEIAYYLTITEGKKEHICFSKHLQYYCN
;
A
#
# COMPACT_ATOMS: atom_id res chain seq x y z
N MET A 1 6.17 13.62 14.92
CA MET A 1 5.12 14.23 14.08
C MET A 1 5.51 15.66 13.79
N LYS A 2 5.42 16.10 12.53
CA LYS A 2 5.86 17.41 12.06
C LYS A 2 4.69 18.14 11.40
N LYS A 3 4.54 19.43 11.68
CA LYS A 3 3.56 20.32 11.01
C LYS A 3 4.30 21.20 10.03
N TRP A 4 3.73 21.39 8.84
CA TRP A 4 4.23 22.37 7.89
C TRP A 4 3.40 23.64 7.99
N GLU A 5 4.05 24.76 8.31
CA GLU A 5 3.45 26.09 8.30
C GLU A 5 4.33 27.03 7.49
N ALA A 6 3.83 27.48 6.33
CA ALA A 6 4.35 28.60 5.53
C ALA A 6 5.88 28.80 5.62
N ASN A 7 6.64 27.76 5.27
CA ASN A 7 8.13 27.67 5.21
C ASN A 7 8.86 27.10 6.44
N CYS A 8 8.17 26.70 7.50
CA CYS A 8 8.78 26.03 8.64
C CYS A 8 8.15 24.65 8.87
N VAL A 9 9.00 23.70 9.26
CA VAL A 9 8.58 22.40 9.75
C VAL A 9 8.78 22.40 11.26
N SER A 10 7.69 22.48 12.02
CA SER A 10 7.72 22.46 13.48
C SER A 10 7.43 21.05 13.99
N ASP A 11 8.20 20.58 14.96
CA ASP A 11 7.89 19.33 15.67
C ASP A 11 6.62 19.53 16.51
N MET A 12 5.56 18.79 16.17
CA MET A 12 4.35 18.70 17.01
C MET A 12 4.54 17.72 18.17
N ALA A 13 5.34 16.67 17.94
CA ALA A 13 5.70 15.70 18.96
C ALA A 13 6.95 14.91 18.54
N MET A 14 7.89 14.71 19.47
CA MET A 14 9.07 13.86 19.31
C MET A 14 9.12 12.90 20.51
N ARG A 15 9.15 11.58 20.26
CA ARG A 15 9.22 10.58 21.32
C ARG A 15 10.08 9.40 20.89
N LYS A 16 10.97 8.97 21.77
CA LYS A 16 11.73 7.73 21.61
C LYS A 16 10.79 6.54 21.85
N VAL A 17 10.74 5.64 20.87
CA VAL A 17 9.84 4.47 20.86
C VAL A 17 10.60 3.14 20.90
N SER A 18 11.91 3.18 21.13
CA SER A 18 12.70 1.96 21.34
C SER A 18 12.39 1.35 22.71
N ASP A 19 12.24 0.04 22.76
CA ASP A 19 12.16 -0.70 24.02
C ASP A 19 13.56 -1.09 24.49
N GLY A 20 13.76 -1.09 25.82
CA GLY A 20 15.05 -1.47 26.42
C GLY A 20 15.35 -2.97 26.31
N ILE A 21 14.33 -3.79 26.01
CA ILE A 21 14.39 -5.25 25.93
C ILE A 21 13.51 -5.68 24.75
N GLY A 22 14.02 -6.57 23.89
CA GLY A 22 13.28 -7.13 22.74
C GLY A 22 14.20 -7.40 21.55
N ARG A 23 13.97 -8.52 20.84
CA ARG A 23 14.66 -8.81 19.58
C ARG A 23 14.01 -7.98 18.47
N PRO A 24 14.77 -7.12 17.75
CA PRO A 24 14.24 -6.43 16.59
C PRO A 24 13.71 -7.41 15.55
N THR A 25 12.70 -7.00 14.79
CA THR A 25 12.23 -7.75 13.62
C THR A 25 13.33 -7.82 12.57
N ASP A 26 13.58 -9.01 12.01
CA ASP A 26 14.69 -9.22 11.07
C ASP A 26 14.38 -8.65 9.67
N ASN A 27 13.12 -8.73 9.22
CA ASN A 27 12.75 -8.48 7.83
C ASN A 27 11.98 -7.17 7.59
N VAL A 28 11.09 -6.76 8.52
CA VAL A 28 10.21 -5.59 8.29
C VAL A 28 9.96 -4.80 9.58
N GLN A 29 10.23 -3.50 9.56
CA GLN A 29 9.74 -2.55 10.57
C GLN A 29 8.48 -1.87 10.07
N ILE A 30 7.36 -2.08 10.74
CA ILE A 30 6.05 -1.59 10.29
C ILE A 30 5.59 -0.44 11.17
N GLY A 31 5.22 0.67 10.54
CA GLY A 31 4.54 1.78 11.19
C GLY A 31 3.25 2.11 10.45
N ILE A 32 2.12 1.97 11.13
CA ILE A 32 0.78 2.16 10.55
C ILE A 32 -0.06 3.09 11.44
N ILE A 33 -0.98 3.81 10.82
CA ILE A 33 -1.90 4.73 11.51
C ILE A 33 -3.32 4.23 11.27
N ASP A 34 -4.12 4.24 12.33
CA ASP A 34 -5.54 3.92 12.23
C ASP A 34 -6.26 4.91 11.30
N PRO A 35 -7.13 4.45 10.38
CA PRO A 35 -7.81 5.31 9.41
C PRO A 35 -8.58 6.50 10.00
N ASP A 36 -9.15 6.31 11.20
CA ASP A 36 -9.89 7.34 11.92
C ASP A 36 -8.97 8.18 12.83
N CYS A 37 -7.65 8.05 12.66
CA CYS A 37 -6.62 8.73 13.42
C CYS A 37 -6.73 8.51 14.94
N ARG A 38 -7.18 7.32 15.37
CA ARG A 38 -7.37 7.00 16.79
C ARG A 38 -6.08 6.58 17.49
N LEU A 39 -5.17 5.94 16.77
CA LEU A 39 -3.86 5.52 17.29
C LEU A 39 -2.84 5.24 16.18
N ILE A 40 -1.57 5.16 16.57
CA ILE A 40 -0.46 4.66 15.76
C ILE A 40 -0.11 3.26 16.26
N GLY A 41 0.09 2.33 15.33
CA GLY A 41 0.58 0.99 15.58
C GLY A 41 2.00 0.80 15.02
N LEU A 42 2.90 0.23 15.81
CA LEU A 42 4.29 0.00 15.45
C LEU A 42 4.68 -1.45 15.73
N HIS A 43 5.31 -2.12 14.77
CA HIS A 43 5.89 -3.44 14.93
C HIS A 43 7.38 -3.37 14.61
N PHE A 44 8.20 -3.24 15.66
CA PHE A 44 9.67 -3.15 15.58
C PHE A 44 10.38 -4.31 16.25
N TYR A 45 9.68 -5.05 17.12
CA TYR A 45 10.22 -6.14 17.92
C TYR A 45 9.34 -7.37 17.76
N VAL A 46 9.97 -8.54 17.66
CA VAL A 46 9.28 -9.83 17.52
C VAL A 46 8.34 -10.04 18.72
N GLY A 47 7.12 -10.46 18.43
CA GLY A 47 6.08 -10.74 19.42
C GLY A 47 5.49 -9.51 20.13
N LEU A 48 5.79 -8.29 19.66
CA LEU A 48 5.28 -7.05 20.24
C LEU A 48 4.66 -6.14 19.18
N PHE A 49 3.45 -5.66 19.47
CA PHE A 49 2.80 -4.57 18.74
C PHE A 49 2.65 -3.37 19.67
N LYS A 50 3.41 -2.31 19.39
CA LYS A 50 3.41 -1.07 20.19
C LYS A 50 2.31 -0.15 19.69
N VAL A 51 1.50 0.34 20.63
CA VAL A 51 0.36 1.21 20.37
C VAL A 51 0.61 2.59 20.98
N ILE A 52 0.39 3.63 20.19
CA ILE A 52 0.47 5.03 20.62
C ILE A 52 -0.87 5.71 20.33
N PRO A 53 -1.78 5.82 21.30
CA PRO A 53 -3.08 6.45 21.10
C PRO A 53 -2.99 7.95 20.91
N PHE A 54 -3.97 8.52 20.20
CA PHE A 54 -4.22 9.95 20.21
C PHE A 54 -5.23 10.32 21.31
N ASP A 55 -5.17 11.54 21.80
CA ASP A 55 -6.24 12.16 22.59
C ASP A 55 -7.23 12.93 21.69
N ASN A 56 -8.27 13.49 22.31
CA ASN A 56 -9.31 14.24 21.59
C ASN A 56 -8.79 15.53 20.94
N ASN A 57 -7.58 15.98 21.29
CA ASN A 57 -6.91 17.14 20.73
C ASN A 57 -5.84 16.75 19.69
N GLY A 58 -5.72 15.46 19.35
CA GLY A 58 -4.70 14.94 18.44
C GLY A 58 -3.29 14.83 19.04
N GLN A 59 -3.14 14.94 20.36
CA GLN A 59 -1.87 14.74 21.04
C GLN A 59 -1.60 13.25 21.31
N LEU A 60 -0.33 12.87 21.35
CA LEU A 60 0.09 11.50 21.62
C LEU A 60 -0.02 11.17 23.12
N LYS A 61 -0.73 10.10 23.45
CA LYS A 61 -0.81 9.53 24.81
C LYS A 61 0.37 8.62 25.13
N GLU A 62 0.39 8.09 26.34
CA GLU A 62 1.33 7.06 26.75
C GLU A 62 1.24 5.83 25.82
N ALA A 63 2.41 5.36 25.37
CA ALA A 63 2.51 4.20 24.51
C ALA A 63 2.54 2.93 25.36
N PHE A 64 1.94 1.85 24.87
CA PHE A 64 1.95 0.55 25.53
C PHE A 64 2.15 -0.56 24.50
N ASN A 65 2.60 -1.72 24.97
CA ASN A 65 2.85 -2.88 24.11
C ASN A 65 1.73 -3.92 24.28
N ILE A 66 1.30 -4.50 23.17
CA ILE A 66 0.42 -5.67 23.09
C ILE A 66 1.28 -6.84 22.64
N ARG A 67 1.08 -8.02 23.24
CA ARG A 67 1.75 -9.24 22.80
C ARG A 67 1.12 -9.73 21.50
N LEU A 68 1.96 -10.01 20.51
CA LEU A 68 1.59 -10.61 19.23
C LEU A 68 2.11 -12.06 19.25
N GLU A 69 1.24 -13.04 19.03
CA GLU A 69 1.60 -14.46 19.18
C GLU A 69 2.12 -15.08 17.88
N GLU A 70 1.89 -14.38 16.77
CA GLU A 70 2.26 -14.77 15.42
C GLU A 70 3.79 -14.77 15.26
N PRO A 71 4.40 -15.89 14.83
CA PRO A 71 5.84 -16.11 14.93
C PRO A 71 6.65 -15.28 13.94
N GLU A 72 6.20 -15.18 12.70
CA GLU A 72 6.86 -14.45 11.62
C GLU A 72 5.86 -13.55 10.92
N VAL A 73 5.81 -12.29 11.31
CA VAL A 73 4.90 -11.29 10.74
C VAL A 73 5.50 -10.72 9.45
N LEU A 74 4.74 -10.81 8.36
CA LEU A 74 5.10 -10.31 7.04
C LEU A 74 4.56 -8.89 6.81
N ASP A 75 3.29 -8.65 7.16
CA ASP A 75 2.65 -7.34 7.03
C ASP A 75 1.54 -7.13 8.08
N ILE A 76 1.27 -5.88 8.43
CA ILE A 76 0.18 -5.47 9.31
C ILE A 76 -0.48 -4.22 8.72
N LYS A 77 -1.82 -4.20 8.68
CA LYS A 77 -2.60 -3.03 8.25
C LYS A 77 -3.81 -2.82 9.15
N PHE A 78 -4.21 -1.56 9.34
CA PHE A 78 -5.51 -1.25 9.93
C PHE A 78 -6.62 -1.41 8.90
N LEU A 79 -7.75 -1.99 9.32
CA LEU A 79 -8.95 -2.07 8.51
C LEU A 79 -9.78 -0.79 8.62
N TYR A 80 -10.44 -0.44 7.52
CA TYR A 80 -11.38 0.68 7.46
C TYR A 80 -12.78 0.28 7.91
N GLY A 81 -13.57 1.26 8.36
CA GLY A 81 -14.99 1.07 8.71
C GLY A 81 -15.23 0.31 10.03
N CYS A 82 -14.18 0.12 10.85
CA CYS A 82 -14.30 -0.57 12.13
C CYS A 82 -14.59 0.42 13.27
N SER A 83 -15.61 0.14 14.08
CA SER A 83 -15.97 0.96 15.26
C SER A 83 -14.86 1.01 16.32
N LYS A 84 -13.99 0.00 16.34
CA LYS A 84 -12.76 -0.06 17.13
C LYS A 84 -11.55 -0.24 16.19
N PRO A 85 -10.36 0.29 16.54
CA PRO A 85 -9.14 0.02 15.78
C PRO A 85 -8.95 -1.49 15.63
N THR A 86 -8.92 -1.97 14.39
CA THR A 86 -8.83 -3.39 14.06
C THR A 86 -7.69 -3.57 13.06
N ILE A 87 -6.76 -4.45 13.38
CA ILE A 87 -5.64 -4.80 12.51
C ILE A 87 -5.91 -6.13 11.81
N VAL A 88 -5.36 -6.27 10.61
CA VAL A 88 -5.15 -7.54 9.93
C VAL A 88 -3.65 -7.82 9.93
N VAL A 89 -3.27 -9.06 10.23
CA VAL A 89 -1.89 -9.51 10.36
C VAL A 89 -1.66 -10.62 9.35
N LEU A 90 -0.64 -10.45 8.52
CA LEU A 90 -0.13 -11.48 7.64
C LEU A 90 1.09 -12.09 8.29
N TYR A 91 1.08 -13.41 8.46
CA TYR A 91 2.18 -14.12 9.10
C TYR A 91 2.47 -15.44 8.40
N GLN A 92 3.73 -15.85 8.45
CA GLN A 92 4.18 -17.13 7.96
C GLN A 92 4.19 -18.14 9.10
N VAL A 93 3.69 -19.34 8.82
CA VAL A 93 3.83 -20.49 9.70
C VAL A 93 4.88 -21.39 9.08
N VAL A 94 6.03 -21.51 9.73
CA VAL A 94 6.97 -22.60 9.43
C VAL A 94 6.35 -23.87 10.00
N LEU A 95 5.70 -24.66 9.14
CA LEU A 95 5.27 -26.00 9.51
C LEU A 95 6.53 -26.87 9.59
N GLU A 96 7.16 -26.93 10.75
CA GLU A 96 8.08 -28.02 11.05
C GLU A 96 7.26 -29.31 11.14
N ASP A 97 7.65 -30.30 10.36
CA ASP A 97 6.98 -31.58 10.18
C ASP A 97 6.35 -32.15 11.48
N LYS A 98 5.05 -32.47 11.38
CA LYS A 98 4.21 -33.33 12.24
C LYS A 98 3.45 -32.66 13.40
N ASP A 99 2.11 -32.77 13.32
CA ASP A 99 1.15 -32.98 14.43
C ASP A 99 -0.06 -32.03 14.55
N PHE A 100 -0.33 -31.16 13.57
CA PHE A 100 -1.59 -30.40 13.58
C PHE A 100 -2.59 -30.91 12.54
N VAL A 101 -3.80 -31.21 13.01
CA VAL A 101 -4.96 -31.48 12.16
C VAL A 101 -5.56 -30.12 11.77
N GLU A 102 -5.66 -29.91 10.46
CA GLU A 102 -6.32 -28.77 9.83
C GLU A 102 -7.71 -28.50 10.42
N GLY A 103 -7.93 -27.26 10.89
CA GLY A 103 -9.22 -26.83 11.44
C GLY A 103 -10.28 -26.62 10.34
N PRO A 104 -11.57 -26.56 10.66
CA PRO A 104 -12.66 -26.48 9.67
C PRO A 104 -12.66 -25.22 8.76
N TRP A 105 -11.78 -24.24 9.01
CA TRP A 105 -11.56 -23.05 8.18
C TRP A 105 -10.16 -22.99 7.55
N SER A 106 -9.31 -24.02 7.68
CA SER A 106 -8.10 -24.13 6.88
C SER A 106 -8.50 -24.48 5.46
N ARG A 107 -8.70 -23.47 4.63
CA ARG A 107 -8.66 -23.66 3.19
C ARG A 107 -7.22 -23.48 2.73
N ASN A 108 -6.68 -24.60 2.28
CA ASN A 108 -5.48 -24.85 1.50
C ASN A 108 -4.86 -23.59 0.90
N ASN A 109 -3.62 -23.34 1.35
CA ASN A 109 -2.53 -22.71 0.64
C ASN A 109 -2.92 -21.58 -0.32
N LEU A 110 -2.76 -20.35 0.16
CA LEU A 110 -2.24 -19.30 -0.73
C LEU A 110 -0.87 -19.81 -1.19
N ASP A 111 -0.83 -20.53 -2.32
CA ASP A 111 0.41 -21.09 -2.85
C ASP A 111 1.43 -19.94 -3.01
N ASN A 112 2.64 -20.20 -2.49
CA ASN A 112 3.78 -19.28 -2.33
C ASN A 112 3.67 -18.14 -1.31
N GLY A 113 2.62 -18.10 -0.50
CA GLY A 113 2.50 -17.14 0.58
C GLY A 113 2.14 -15.72 0.08
N PRO A 114 1.17 -15.05 0.70
CA PRO A 114 0.91 -13.65 0.40
C PRO A 114 2.04 -12.75 0.93
N ASP A 115 2.40 -11.72 0.15
CA ASP A 115 3.45 -10.76 0.51
C ASP A 115 2.89 -9.40 0.94
N LEU A 116 1.62 -9.12 0.61
CA LEU A 116 1.10 -7.76 0.67
C LEU A 116 -0.37 -7.71 1.08
N LEU A 117 -0.66 -6.88 2.10
CA LEU A 117 -2.02 -6.51 2.48
C LEU A 117 -2.35 -5.10 2.01
N ILE A 118 -3.49 -4.97 1.32
CA ILE A 118 -4.04 -3.67 0.90
C ILE A 118 -5.42 -3.50 1.57
N PRO A 119 -5.53 -2.64 2.61
CA PRO A 119 -6.82 -2.38 3.24
C PRO A 119 -7.69 -1.56 2.28
N VAL A 120 -8.92 -2.02 2.06
CA VAL A 120 -9.87 -1.38 1.16
C VAL A 120 -10.63 -0.28 1.94
N PRO A 121 -10.70 0.96 1.41
CA PRO A 121 -11.25 2.12 2.12
C PRO A 121 -12.72 1.97 2.56
N PRO A 122 -13.22 2.92 3.40
CA PRO A 122 -14.57 2.90 3.94
C PRO A 122 -15.65 2.95 2.83
N PRO A 123 -16.95 2.79 3.18
CA PRO A 123 -18.03 2.32 2.30
C PRO A 123 -17.98 2.78 0.83
N PRO A 124 -18.27 1.86 -0.12
CA PRO A 124 -19.12 0.68 0.10
C PRO A 124 -18.39 -0.65 0.37
N LEU A 125 -17.09 -0.78 0.13
CA LEU A 125 -16.45 -2.10 0.05
C LEU A 125 -15.87 -2.58 1.39
N CYS A 126 -15.01 -1.78 2.04
CA CYS A 126 -14.24 -2.19 3.22
C CYS A 126 -13.50 -3.53 3.02
N GLY A 127 -12.88 -4.06 4.08
CA GLY A 127 -12.15 -5.33 4.04
C GLY A 127 -10.70 -5.16 3.57
N VAL A 128 -10.15 -6.22 2.99
CA VAL A 128 -8.73 -6.31 2.65
C VAL A 128 -8.52 -7.10 1.36
N LEU A 129 -7.58 -6.64 0.54
CA LEU A 129 -6.98 -7.43 -0.52
C LEU A 129 -5.70 -8.07 0.00
N ILE A 130 -5.57 -9.37 -0.21
CA ILE A 130 -4.41 -10.20 0.09
C ILE A 130 -3.80 -10.54 -1.27
N VAL A 131 -2.60 -10.02 -1.54
CA VAL A 131 -1.90 -10.21 -2.81
C VAL A 131 -0.78 -11.22 -2.59
N GLY A 132 -0.90 -12.39 -3.20
CA GLY A 132 0.16 -13.38 -3.33
C GLY A 132 0.76 -13.42 -4.73
N GLU A 133 1.63 -14.39 -4.97
CA GLU A 133 2.35 -14.48 -6.25
C GLU A 133 1.47 -14.97 -7.41
N GLU A 134 0.58 -15.92 -7.15
CA GLU A 134 -0.28 -16.52 -8.18
C GLU A 134 -1.76 -16.17 -8.00
N THR A 135 -2.13 -15.60 -6.84
CA THR A 135 -3.51 -15.28 -6.51
C THR A 135 -3.67 -13.95 -5.82
N ILE A 136 -4.80 -13.29 -6.11
CA ILE A 136 -5.26 -12.11 -5.36
C ILE A 136 -6.61 -12.46 -4.75
N VAL A 137 -6.72 -12.25 -3.44
CA VAL A 137 -7.93 -12.54 -2.66
C VAL A 137 -8.47 -11.26 -2.04
N TYR A 138 -9.74 -10.99 -2.27
CA TYR A 138 -10.50 -10.02 -1.51
C TYR A 138 -11.24 -10.74 -0.38
N CYS A 139 -11.08 -10.23 0.84
CA CYS A 139 -11.74 -10.74 2.03
C CYS A 139 -12.41 -9.61 2.81
N SER A 140 -13.66 -9.83 3.20
CA SER A 140 -14.45 -8.97 4.08
C SER A 140 -15.36 -9.83 4.96
N ALA A 141 -16.10 -9.21 5.88
CA ALA A 141 -17.08 -9.93 6.70
C ALA A 141 -18.19 -10.60 5.88
N ASN A 142 -18.51 -10.08 4.69
CA ASN A 142 -19.71 -10.47 3.91
C ASN A 142 -19.40 -11.08 2.54
N ALA A 143 -18.15 -10.97 2.08
CA ALA A 143 -17.76 -11.39 0.74
C ALA A 143 -16.30 -11.86 0.73
N PHE A 144 -16.07 -12.90 -0.06
CA PHE A 144 -14.77 -13.48 -0.34
C PHE A 144 -14.69 -13.74 -1.85
N GLN A 145 -13.68 -13.19 -2.51
CA GLN A 145 -13.47 -13.36 -3.95
C GLN A 145 -12.00 -13.59 -4.24
N THR A 146 -11.72 -14.43 -5.22
CA THR A 146 -10.35 -14.79 -5.60
C THR A 146 -10.21 -14.67 -7.12
N THR A 147 -9.10 -14.10 -7.57
CA THR A 147 -8.67 -14.16 -8.97
C THR A 147 -7.29 -14.79 -9.03
N GLN A 148 -7.09 -15.64 -10.04
CA GLN A 148 -5.77 -16.14 -10.41
C GLN A 148 -5.05 -15.05 -11.22
N ILE A 149 -3.73 -14.98 -11.09
CA ILE A 149 -2.86 -14.07 -11.83
C ILE A 149 -1.66 -14.85 -12.38
N ASP A 150 -0.98 -14.30 -13.38
CA ASP A 150 0.30 -14.86 -13.81
C ASP A 150 1.31 -14.74 -12.66
N PRO A 151 2.13 -15.78 -12.37
CA PRO A 151 3.04 -15.78 -11.25
C PRO A 151 3.95 -14.55 -11.23
N SER A 152 3.78 -13.68 -10.24
CA SER A 152 4.61 -12.49 -10.07
C SER A 152 4.57 -11.90 -8.66
N ILE A 153 5.72 -11.41 -8.20
CA ILE A 153 5.85 -10.75 -6.90
C ILE A 153 5.52 -9.27 -7.02
N THR A 154 4.40 -8.84 -6.44
CA THR A 154 4.00 -7.43 -6.36
C THR A 154 4.90 -6.68 -5.38
N LYS A 155 5.50 -5.56 -5.82
CA LYS A 155 6.42 -4.74 -5.01
C LYS A 155 5.85 -3.40 -4.60
N ALA A 156 4.95 -2.83 -5.39
CA ALA A 156 4.32 -1.56 -5.07
C ALA A 156 2.85 -1.56 -5.48
N TYR A 157 2.04 -0.79 -4.77
CA TYR A 157 0.66 -0.54 -5.14
C TYR A 157 0.28 0.92 -4.94
N GLY A 158 -0.73 1.36 -5.67
CA GLY A 158 -1.30 2.69 -5.52
C GLY A 158 -2.82 2.63 -5.71
N ARG A 159 -3.58 3.19 -4.76
CA ARG A 159 -5.03 3.30 -4.89
C ARG A 159 -5.38 4.29 -6.00
N VAL A 160 -6.25 3.87 -6.91
CA VAL A 160 -6.65 4.69 -8.05
C VAL A 160 -7.85 5.57 -7.72
N ASP A 161 -8.92 4.93 -7.26
CA ASP A 161 -10.14 5.64 -6.91
C ASP A 161 -10.27 5.82 -5.39
N PRO A 162 -10.80 6.96 -4.93
CA PRO A 162 -11.04 7.19 -3.51
C PRO A 162 -11.90 6.11 -2.85
N ASP A 163 -12.83 5.51 -3.60
CA ASP A 163 -13.73 4.43 -3.15
C ASP A 163 -13.04 3.05 -3.06
N GLY A 164 -11.80 2.93 -3.53
CA GLY A 164 -11.05 1.69 -3.51
C GLY A 164 -11.51 0.65 -4.53
N SER A 165 -12.25 1.05 -5.58
CA SER A 165 -12.66 0.14 -6.64
C SER A 165 -11.52 -0.24 -7.59
N ARG A 166 -10.44 0.55 -7.65
CA ARG A 166 -9.29 0.31 -8.52
C ARG A 166 -7.95 0.54 -7.84
N TYR A 167 -6.95 -0.27 -8.20
CA TYR A 167 -5.57 -0.19 -7.73
C TYR A 167 -4.59 -0.43 -8.87
N LEU A 168 -3.46 0.29 -8.87
CA LEU A 168 -2.29 -0.07 -9.65
C LEU A 168 -1.41 -1.00 -8.84
N LEU A 169 -0.90 -2.05 -9.47
CA LEU A 169 0.06 -3.00 -8.93
C LEU A 169 1.30 -2.98 -9.82
N GLY A 170 2.47 -2.74 -9.24
CA GLY A 170 3.76 -2.84 -9.91
C GLY A 170 4.54 -4.02 -9.36
N ASP A 171 5.05 -4.86 -10.23
CA ASP A 171 5.75 -6.09 -9.84
C ASP A 171 7.30 -5.98 -9.92
N HIS A 172 7.95 -7.07 -9.52
CA HIS A 172 9.42 -7.20 -9.51
C HIS A 172 10.07 -7.29 -10.91
N MET A 173 9.29 -7.46 -11.97
CA MET A 173 9.74 -7.44 -13.37
C MET A 173 9.45 -6.10 -14.05
N GLY A 174 8.77 -5.18 -13.36
CA GLY A 174 8.40 -3.86 -13.87
C GLY A 174 7.03 -3.83 -14.55
N LEU A 175 6.29 -4.94 -14.60
CA LEU A 175 4.93 -4.97 -15.12
C LEU A 175 4.01 -4.16 -14.21
N LEU A 176 3.31 -3.22 -14.82
CA LEU A 176 2.27 -2.44 -14.20
C LEU A 176 0.91 -3.01 -14.61
N SER A 177 0.09 -3.35 -13.62
CA SER A 177 -1.25 -3.88 -13.80
C SER A 177 -2.30 -3.03 -13.08
N LEU A 178 -3.51 -3.00 -13.61
CA LEU A 178 -4.69 -2.43 -12.98
C LEU A 178 -5.55 -3.55 -12.39
N LEU A 179 -5.68 -3.56 -11.07
CA LEU A 179 -6.66 -4.37 -10.36
C LEU A 179 -7.97 -3.58 -10.22
N VAL A 180 -9.08 -4.20 -10.61
CA VAL A 180 -10.43 -3.66 -10.53
C VAL A 180 -11.28 -4.57 -9.66
N ILE A 181 -11.87 -4.00 -8.62
CA ILE A 181 -12.88 -4.64 -7.78
C ILE A 181 -14.26 -4.35 -8.39
N ILE A 182 -14.88 -5.37 -8.96
CA ILE A 182 -16.22 -5.27 -9.51
C ILE A 182 -17.20 -5.58 -8.37
N HIS A 183 -18.14 -4.67 -8.14
CA HIS A 183 -19.14 -4.82 -7.09
C HIS A 183 -20.53 -4.38 -7.55
N THR A 184 -21.55 -5.02 -6.99
CA THR A 184 -22.96 -4.68 -7.20
C THR A 184 -23.64 -4.53 -5.85
N ASN A 185 -24.34 -3.43 -5.61
CA ASN A 185 -25.00 -3.14 -4.32
C ASN A 185 -24.04 -3.38 -3.12
N GLU A 186 -22.85 -2.77 -3.18
CA GLU A 186 -21.84 -2.84 -2.11
C GLU A 186 -21.24 -4.24 -1.85
N LYS A 187 -21.61 -5.24 -2.65
CA LYS A 187 -21.06 -6.59 -2.57
C LYS A 187 -20.07 -6.81 -3.70
N VAL A 188 -18.84 -7.21 -3.34
CA VAL A 188 -17.82 -7.58 -4.32
C VAL A 188 -18.23 -8.87 -5.03
N THR A 189 -18.35 -8.78 -6.36
CA THR A 189 -18.76 -9.88 -7.24
C THR A 189 -17.57 -10.53 -7.92
N GLU A 190 -16.56 -9.76 -8.29
CA GLU A 190 -15.42 -10.25 -9.08
C GLU A 190 -14.19 -9.35 -8.86
N LEU A 191 -13.01 -9.94 -8.98
CA LEU A 191 -11.74 -9.23 -9.10
C LEU A 191 -11.22 -9.41 -10.51
N LYS A 192 -10.84 -8.31 -11.16
CA LYS A 192 -10.28 -8.35 -12.51
C LYS A 192 -8.93 -7.65 -12.53
N ILE A 193 -7.89 -8.36 -12.96
CA ILE A 193 -6.57 -7.78 -13.21
C ILE A 193 -6.37 -7.55 -14.70
N MET A 194 -5.69 -6.48 -15.07
CA MET A 194 -5.36 -6.16 -16.46
C MET A 194 -3.96 -5.58 -16.54
N PRO A 195 -3.04 -6.14 -17.34
CA PRO A 195 -1.74 -5.52 -17.57
C PRO A 195 -1.92 -4.21 -18.33
N LEU A 196 -1.26 -3.15 -17.86
CA LEU A 196 -1.19 -1.84 -18.52
C LEU A 196 0.11 -1.71 -19.33
N GLY A 197 1.18 -2.40 -18.94
CA GLY A 197 2.45 -2.40 -19.66
C GLY A 197 3.64 -2.38 -18.72
N GLU A 198 4.82 -2.15 -19.26
CA GLU A 198 6.06 -2.20 -18.50
C GLU A 198 6.49 -0.80 -18.03
N THR A 199 7.07 -0.78 -16.84
CA THR A 199 7.66 0.37 -16.17
C THR A 199 9.00 -0.05 -15.57
N SER A 200 9.80 0.91 -15.13
CA SER A 200 10.92 0.64 -14.23
C SER A 200 10.43 0.04 -12.92
N LEU A 201 11.26 -0.77 -12.26
CA LEU A 201 10.92 -1.47 -11.01
C LEU A 201 10.35 -0.51 -9.96
N ALA A 202 9.03 -0.57 -9.78
CA ALA A 202 8.30 0.34 -8.92
C ALA A 202 8.62 0.05 -7.45
N SER A 203 9.19 1.04 -6.76
CA SER A 203 9.33 1.04 -5.30
C SER A 203 8.12 1.67 -4.59
N THR A 204 7.43 2.61 -5.24
CA THR A 204 6.16 3.18 -4.77
C THR A 204 5.33 3.69 -5.94
N ILE A 205 4.00 3.67 -5.78
CA ILE A 205 3.03 4.21 -6.74
C ILE A 205 2.13 5.19 -5.99
N SER A 206 2.09 6.44 -6.43
CA SER A 206 1.31 7.50 -5.76
C SER A 206 0.50 8.32 -6.75
N TYR A 207 -0.77 8.57 -6.42
CA TYR A 207 -1.64 9.47 -7.17
C TYR A 207 -1.29 10.93 -6.88
N LEU A 208 -1.21 11.78 -7.90
CA LEU A 208 -0.97 13.21 -7.75
C LEU A 208 -2.27 14.01 -7.70
N HIS A 209 -2.92 14.26 -8.85
CA HIS A 209 -4.16 15.05 -8.90
C HIS A 209 -4.86 15.02 -10.27
N ARG A 210 -6.15 15.42 -10.27
CA ARG A 210 -7.01 15.81 -11.40
C ARG A 210 -6.62 15.26 -12.77
N GLY A 211 -7.17 14.10 -13.07
CA GLY A 211 -7.02 13.52 -14.39
C GLY A 211 -6.05 12.38 -14.33
N PHE A 212 -4.73 12.56 -14.49
CA PHE A 212 -4.00 11.56 -15.27
C PHE A 212 -2.53 11.33 -14.90
N GLU A 213 -2.17 11.42 -13.63
CA GLU A 213 -0.77 11.37 -13.22
C GLU A 213 -0.58 10.54 -11.93
N TYR A 214 -0.22 9.25 -12.10
CA TYR A 214 0.44 8.47 -11.05
C TYR A 214 1.94 8.58 -11.22
N ILE A 215 2.65 8.86 -10.13
CA ILE A 215 4.10 8.68 -10.06
C ILE A 215 4.36 7.22 -9.75
N VAL A 216 5.10 6.56 -10.63
CA VAL A 216 5.85 5.35 -10.28
C VAL A 216 7.27 5.79 -9.98
N SER A 217 7.72 5.57 -8.75
CA SER A 217 9.10 5.86 -8.38
C SER A 217 9.90 4.58 -8.23
N SER A 218 11.10 4.56 -8.82
CA SER A 218 12.11 3.52 -8.62
C SER A 218 13.29 4.14 -7.88
N PHE A 219 13.59 3.67 -6.66
CA PHE A 219 14.73 4.14 -5.86
C PHE A 219 14.84 5.68 -5.73
N GLY A 220 13.70 6.38 -5.64
CA GLY A 220 13.65 7.83 -5.48
C GLY A 220 13.65 8.64 -6.79
N VAL A 221 13.72 7.99 -7.96
CA VAL A 221 13.54 8.64 -9.26
C VAL A 221 12.09 8.47 -9.71
N ILE A 222 11.44 9.55 -10.16
CA ILE A 222 10.11 9.49 -10.79
C ILE A 222 10.31 8.99 -12.21
N CYS A 223 9.67 7.87 -12.56
CA CYS A 223 9.89 7.21 -13.85
C CYS A 223 8.73 7.39 -14.83
N TYR A 224 7.48 7.40 -14.35
CA TYR A 224 6.30 7.41 -15.23
C TYR A 224 5.17 8.29 -14.68
N PHE A 225 4.41 8.85 -15.62
CA PHE A 225 3.07 9.36 -15.40
C PHE A 225 2.06 8.43 -16.08
N ILE A 226 1.15 7.85 -15.31
CA ILE A 226 0.16 6.89 -15.83
C ILE A 226 -1.25 7.47 -15.82
N ARG A 227 -1.96 7.18 -16.91
CA ARG A 227 -3.37 7.47 -17.12
C ARG A 227 -4.22 6.19 -17.05
N PRO A 228 -4.77 5.76 -15.88
CA PRO A 228 -5.59 4.57 -15.85
C PRO A 228 -6.91 4.79 -16.62
N PRO A 229 -7.41 3.76 -17.34
CA PRO A 229 -8.61 3.85 -18.15
C PRO A 229 -9.85 4.13 -17.30
N VAL A 230 -10.62 5.17 -17.63
CA VAL A 230 -11.79 5.64 -16.85
C VAL A 230 -12.93 4.62 -16.78
N SER A 231 -13.03 3.71 -17.74
CA SER A 231 -14.01 2.62 -17.74
C SER A 231 -13.43 1.38 -18.42
N LEU A 232 -13.96 0.21 -18.05
CA LEU A 232 -13.65 -1.07 -18.72
C LEU A 232 -14.00 -1.06 -20.23
N GLN A 233 -14.81 -0.10 -20.69
CA GLN A 233 -15.17 0.06 -22.10
C GLN A 233 -14.17 0.96 -22.87
N ASN A 234 -13.33 1.73 -22.19
CA ASN A 234 -12.32 2.62 -22.78
C ASN A 234 -10.90 2.02 -22.70
N LEU A 235 -10.82 0.69 -22.76
CA LEU A 235 -9.62 -0.11 -22.49
C LEU A 235 -8.42 0.21 -23.41
N ASN A 236 -8.68 0.70 -24.62
CA ASN A 236 -7.65 0.97 -25.63
C ASN A 236 -6.99 2.36 -25.52
N ARG A 237 -7.27 3.13 -24.46
CA ARG A 237 -6.69 4.46 -24.24
C ARG A 237 -6.09 4.59 -22.85
N TYR A 238 -4.91 4.00 -22.66
CA TYR A 238 -3.97 4.46 -21.64
C TYR A 238 -2.73 5.02 -22.35
N THR A 239 -2.16 6.07 -21.79
CA THR A 239 -0.93 6.67 -22.32
C THR A 239 0.11 6.52 -21.24
N LEU A 240 1.10 5.65 -21.49
CA LEU A 240 2.34 5.64 -20.74
C LEU A 240 3.18 6.80 -21.26
N ILE A 241 3.28 7.88 -20.47
CA ILE A 241 4.15 8.99 -20.82
C ILE A 241 5.53 8.64 -20.26
N HIS A 242 6.41 8.14 -21.13
CA HIS A 242 7.81 7.93 -20.81
C HIS A 242 8.51 9.30 -20.82
N HIS A 243 8.69 9.92 -19.66
CA HIS A 243 9.57 11.07 -19.57
C HIS A 243 11.01 10.54 -19.55
N GLN A 244 11.69 10.56 -20.70
CA GLN A 244 13.15 10.54 -20.67
C GLN A 244 13.58 11.80 -19.91
N GLU A 245 14.22 11.58 -18.77
CA GLU A 245 14.91 12.56 -17.93
C GLU A 245 14.17 13.88 -17.69
N ILE A 246 13.24 13.89 -16.72
CA ILE A 246 13.12 15.08 -15.85
C ILE A 246 13.28 14.62 -14.41
N ALA A 247 14.52 14.61 -13.96
CA ALA A 247 14.83 14.54 -12.54
C ALA A 247 14.50 15.90 -11.90
N TYR A 248 13.36 15.99 -11.22
CA TYR A 248 13.13 17.08 -10.27
C TYR A 248 13.92 16.77 -9.01
N TYR A 249 15.19 17.20 -8.96
CA TYR A 249 15.93 17.22 -7.71
C TYR A 249 15.40 18.38 -6.86
N LEU A 250 14.66 18.08 -5.79
CA LEU A 250 14.43 19.06 -4.72
C LEU A 250 15.63 19.03 -3.76
N THR A 251 16.71 19.70 -4.15
CA THR A 251 17.82 19.96 -3.22
C THR A 251 17.42 21.12 -2.31
N ILE A 252 16.99 20.82 -1.07
CA ILE A 252 16.89 21.85 -0.03
C ILE A 252 18.30 22.04 0.53
N THR A 253 19.12 22.83 -0.17
CA THR A 253 20.30 23.42 0.44
C THR A 253 19.91 24.77 1.03
N GLU A 254 20.35 24.99 2.27
CA GLU A 254 20.06 26.19 3.05
C GLU A 254 20.30 27.47 2.22
N GLY A 255 19.22 28.19 1.92
CA GLY A 255 19.28 29.65 1.94
C GLY A 255 19.28 30.44 0.64
N LYS A 256 19.14 29.90 -0.59
CA LYS A 256 18.94 30.75 -1.79
C LYS A 256 18.14 30.06 -2.91
N LYS A 257 17.03 30.69 -3.34
CA LYS A 257 16.23 30.29 -4.52
C LYS A 257 16.87 30.86 -5.78
N GLU A 258 17.20 30.00 -6.75
CA GLU A 258 17.37 30.40 -8.15
C GLU A 258 16.50 29.51 -9.05
N HIS A 259 15.76 30.14 -9.96
CA HIS A 259 14.96 29.47 -10.98
C HIS A 259 15.81 29.26 -12.23
N ILE A 260 15.99 28.02 -12.66
CA ILE A 260 16.54 27.70 -13.98
C ILE A 260 15.52 26.84 -14.72
N CYS A 261 14.98 27.41 -15.81
CA CYS A 261 14.03 26.77 -16.71
C CYS A 261 14.78 26.26 -17.95
N PHE A 262 14.58 25.00 -18.33
CA PHE A 262 14.91 24.52 -19.67
C PHE A 262 13.70 23.82 -20.30
N SER A 263 13.36 24.28 -21.49
CA SER A 263 12.36 23.73 -22.41
C SER A 263 13.08 22.98 -23.52
N LYS A 264 12.52 21.86 -24.01
CA LYS A 264 12.42 21.59 -25.46
C LYS A 264 11.44 20.48 -25.83
N HIS A 265 10.61 20.84 -26.82
CA HIS A 265 9.67 20.11 -27.68
C HIS A 265 9.75 18.58 -27.84
N LEU A 266 8.58 17.94 -28.01
CA LEU A 266 8.38 16.94 -29.05
C LEU A 266 6.93 16.90 -29.58
N GLN A 267 6.83 16.71 -30.90
CA GLN A 267 5.64 16.84 -31.77
C GLN A 267 4.73 15.61 -31.72
N TYR A 268 3.44 15.84 -31.99
CA TYR A 268 2.42 14.81 -32.19
C TYR A 268 2.52 14.20 -33.61
N TYR A 269 2.36 12.88 -33.71
CA TYR A 269 1.85 12.23 -34.91
C TYR A 269 0.70 11.30 -34.51
N CYS A 270 -0.48 11.54 -35.09
CA CYS A 270 -1.59 10.59 -35.12
C CYS A 270 -1.72 10.06 -36.54
N ASN A 271 -1.94 8.76 -36.68
CA ASN A 271 -2.84 8.22 -37.70
C ASN A 271 -4.10 7.72 -36.99
#